data_AF-A0A7C0XLI3-F1
#
_entry.id   AF-A0A7C0XLI3-F1
#
_cell.length_a   1.000
_cell.length_b   1.000
_cell.length_c   1.000
_cell.angle_alpha   90.00
_cell.angle_beta   90.00
_cell.angle_gamma   90.00
#
_symmetry.space_group_name_H-M   'P 1'
#
loop_
_entity.id
_entity.type
_entity.pdbx_description
1 polymer ?
#
loop_
_entity_poly.entity_id
_entity_poly.type
_entity_poly.pdbx_seq_one_letter_code
_entity_poly.pdbx_strand_id
1 'polypeptide(L)'
;MFKRNISTAALVIFLVFLTTVSCTRIPDQAGAWRVEVGPPGNEFYEIPSENVSQDIPPSEELLHVVQILAPSYTRVTDWKRLDENKYWIRSSAGFENYDYTIYTDGTIEDICYSNDSTRTREKAYYLLIKDSKKSISIDEVPQKALEKIRVLFPDSEPTHTWLVSTFAGKRYLVVVGEMAFYIRPDGQIQSARSIYSGALEENYPNTGDEKEIIAQIMAEAKKLLPDEVRDRFNIDNQIARLKSHSISPNTPFRFVVMGDSRSNPEFWKAVLRHIAAIRPRPAFVINSGDLVPRGLVKEFAEYFVPPLMDFDIPYLVAIGNHDCGYKGKALEYRYLFGENSLNYFFDYGNYRFVIIDNVSKAQ
;
A
#
# COMPACT_ATOMS: atom_id res chain seq x y z
N MET A 1 -52.34 -10.31 -18.72
CA MET A 1 -52.05 -8.92 -19.15
C MET A 1 -51.37 -8.23 -17.98
N PHE A 2 -50.11 -7.79 -17.95
CA PHE A 2 -49.10 -7.47 -18.97
C PHE A 2 -47.72 -7.89 -18.42
N LYS A 3 -46.96 -8.68 -19.19
CA LYS A 3 -45.50 -8.79 -19.00
C LYS A 3 -44.87 -7.56 -19.64
N ARG A 4 -44.22 -6.69 -18.86
CA ARG A 4 -43.40 -5.59 -19.40
C ARG A 4 -41.98 -6.13 -19.58
N ASN A 5 -41.68 -6.58 -20.79
CA ASN A 5 -40.31 -6.82 -21.23
C ASN A 5 -39.59 -5.47 -21.30
N ILE A 6 -38.80 -5.14 -20.28
CA ILE A 6 -37.78 -4.09 -20.43
C ILE A 6 -36.72 -4.70 -21.34
N SER A 7 -36.58 -4.17 -22.56
CA SER A 7 -35.57 -4.66 -23.49
C SER A 7 -34.19 -4.44 -22.89
N THR A 8 -33.27 -5.37 -23.10
CA THR A 8 -31.86 -5.25 -22.73
C THR A 8 -31.23 -3.96 -23.27
N ALA A 9 -31.74 -3.42 -24.39
CA ALA A 9 -31.36 -2.12 -24.92
C ALA A 9 -31.79 -0.94 -24.01
N ALA A 10 -32.97 -0.99 -23.38
CA ALA A 10 -33.40 0.06 -22.45
C ALA A 10 -32.59 0.06 -21.15
N LEU A 11 -32.15 -1.11 -20.67
CA LEU A 11 -31.27 -1.23 -19.51
C LEU A 11 -29.85 -0.72 -19.83
N VAL A 12 -29.33 -1.01 -21.03
CA VAL A 12 -28.03 -0.52 -21.51
C VAL A 12 -28.06 0.99 -21.75
N ILE A 13 -29.13 1.55 -22.32
CA ILE A 13 -29.29 3.01 -22.50
C ILE A 13 -29.38 3.71 -21.14
N PHE A 14 -30.06 3.13 -20.14
CA PHE A 14 -30.14 3.68 -18.79
C PHE A 14 -28.79 3.62 -18.05
N LEU A 15 -27.99 2.56 -18.24
CA LEU A 15 -26.63 2.43 -17.71
C LEU A 15 -25.62 3.37 -18.42
N VAL A 16 -25.77 3.59 -19.72
CA VAL A 16 -24.98 4.58 -20.47
C VAL A 16 -25.36 6.01 -20.05
N PHE A 17 -26.64 6.28 -19.75
CA PHE A 17 -27.07 7.56 -19.18
C PHE A 17 -26.53 7.77 -17.75
N LEU A 18 -26.51 6.75 -16.90
CA LEU A 18 -25.92 6.84 -15.55
C LEU A 18 -24.40 7.02 -15.57
N THR A 19 -23.69 6.41 -16.53
CA THR A 19 -22.23 6.57 -16.68
C THR A 19 -21.84 7.89 -17.37
N THR A 20 -22.69 8.45 -18.21
CA THR A 20 -22.48 9.80 -18.79
C THR A 20 -22.96 10.94 -17.89
N VAL A 21 -23.81 10.66 -16.89
CA VAL A 21 -24.27 11.65 -15.89
C VAL A 21 -23.49 11.58 -14.57
N SER A 22 -22.63 10.57 -14.37
CA SER A 22 -21.74 10.49 -13.18
C SER A 22 -20.41 11.24 -13.37
N CYS A 23 -20.46 12.41 -13.98
CA CYS A 23 -19.45 13.46 -13.85
C CYS A 23 -20.20 14.75 -13.54
N THR A 24 -20.91 14.78 -12.40
CA THR A 24 -21.34 16.05 -11.84
C THR A 24 -20.07 16.83 -11.53
N ARG A 25 -19.80 17.89 -12.31
CA ARG A 25 -18.81 18.90 -11.93
C ARG A 25 -19.06 19.24 -10.47
N ILE A 26 -18.01 19.25 -9.66
CA ILE A 26 -18.08 19.73 -8.28
C ILE A 26 -18.71 21.13 -8.37
N PRO A 27 -19.86 21.38 -7.71
CA PRO A 27 -20.59 22.62 -7.92
C PRO A 27 -19.77 23.77 -7.38
N ASP A 28 -19.69 24.90 -8.10
CA ASP A 28 -18.92 26.08 -7.66
C ASP A 28 -19.48 26.70 -6.36
N GLN A 29 -20.67 26.28 -5.93
CA GLN A 29 -21.30 26.65 -4.67
C GLN A 29 -22.01 25.47 -3.99
N ALA A 30 -21.91 25.42 -2.66
CA ALA A 30 -22.66 24.52 -1.79
C ALA A 30 -23.41 25.34 -0.73
N GLY A 31 -24.67 25.70 -1.03
CA GLY A 31 -25.42 26.65 -0.21
C GLY A 31 -24.80 28.05 -0.27
N ALA A 32 -24.47 28.64 0.88
CA ALA A 32 -23.79 29.94 0.95
C ALA A 32 -22.27 29.89 0.71
N TRP A 33 -21.71 28.69 0.55
CA TRP A 33 -20.27 28.48 0.46
C TRP A 33 -19.83 28.40 -1.00
N ARG A 34 -18.78 29.14 -1.35
CA ARG A 34 -18.05 28.92 -2.62
C ARG A 34 -17.24 27.64 -2.48
N VAL A 35 -17.29 26.79 -3.49
CA VAL A 35 -16.45 25.59 -3.57
C VAL A 35 -15.32 25.91 -4.53
N GLU A 36 -14.09 25.78 -4.03
CA GLU A 36 -12.89 25.86 -4.84
C GLU A 36 -12.26 24.47 -4.87
N VAL A 37 -12.12 23.92 -6.07
CA VAL A 37 -11.35 22.70 -6.27
C VAL A 37 -9.93 23.14 -6.57
N GLY A 38 -9.05 22.96 -5.59
CA GLY A 38 -7.63 23.13 -5.81
C GLY A 38 -7.12 22.10 -6.83
N PRO A 39 -6.06 22.42 -7.57
CA PRO A 39 -5.37 21.45 -8.40
C PRO A 39 -4.98 20.22 -7.55
N PRO A 40 -5.09 18.95 -8.03
CA PRO A 40 -4.38 17.83 -7.42
C PRO A 40 -2.92 18.23 -7.09
N GLY A 41 -2.44 17.84 -5.90
CA GLY A 41 -1.24 18.42 -5.27
C GLY A 41 0.09 18.24 -6.03
N ASN A 42 0.06 17.55 -7.16
CA ASN A 42 1.15 17.30 -8.09
C ASN A 42 1.24 18.31 -9.25
N GLU A 43 0.34 19.30 -9.38
CA GLU A 43 0.38 20.27 -10.50
C GLU A 43 1.49 21.32 -10.39
N PHE A 44 1.94 21.64 -9.17
CA PHE A 44 3.10 22.51 -8.95
C PHE A 44 4.42 21.73 -8.87
N TYR A 45 4.34 20.40 -8.90
CA TYR A 45 5.50 19.55 -9.06
C TYR A 45 5.79 19.46 -10.56
N GLU A 46 6.75 20.26 -11.02
CA GLU A 46 7.40 19.97 -12.29
C GLU A 46 8.12 18.62 -12.11
N ILE A 47 7.49 17.55 -12.60
CA ILE A 47 8.15 16.26 -12.74
C ILE A 47 9.45 16.59 -13.51
N PRO A 48 10.64 16.41 -12.92
CA PRO A 48 11.88 16.56 -13.67
C PRO A 48 11.69 15.72 -14.91
N SER A 49 11.81 16.30 -16.11
CA SER A 49 11.50 15.58 -17.34
C SER A 49 12.22 14.23 -17.30
N GLU A 50 11.48 13.16 -17.03
CA GLU A 50 12.02 11.82 -17.09
C GLU A 50 12.22 11.56 -18.58
N ASN A 51 13.35 12.03 -19.09
CA ASN A 51 13.92 11.60 -20.35
C ASN A 51 14.44 10.15 -20.22
N VAL A 52 13.79 9.32 -19.42
CA VAL A 52 13.90 7.88 -19.56
C VAL A 52 13.13 7.59 -20.83
N SER A 53 13.85 7.57 -21.95
CA SER A 53 13.35 7.08 -23.23
C SER A 53 12.69 5.73 -22.98
N GLN A 54 11.35 5.73 -22.85
CA GLN A 54 10.55 4.53 -22.62
C GLN A 54 10.69 3.55 -23.79
N ASP A 55 11.29 3.98 -24.90
CA ASP A 55 11.49 3.24 -26.13
C ASP A 55 12.77 2.38 -26.17
N ILE A 56 13.58 2.32 -25.10
CA ILE A 56 14.74 1.42 -25.07
C ILE A 56 14.29 0.04 -24.58
N PRO A 57 14.25 -1.00 -25.45
CA PRO A 57 13.79 -2.32 -25.07
C PRO A 57 14.72 -2.98 -24.04
N PRO A 58 14.22 -3.94 -23.23
CA PRO A 58 15.06 -4.78 -22.37
C PRO A 58 16.11 -5.51 -23.20
N SER A 59 17.30 -5.71 -22.64
CA SER A 59 18.35 -6.48 -23.32
C SER A 59 18.01 -7.98 -23.34
N GLU A 60 18.68 -8.73 -24.22
CA GLU A 60 18.53 -10.18 -24.31
C GLU A 60 18.87 -10.88 -22.99
N GLU A 61 19.79 -10.32 -22.19
CA GLU A 61 20.11 -10.83 -20.86
C GLU A 61 18.91 -10.73 -19.90
N LEU A 62 18.20 -9.59 -19.91
CA LEU A 62 16.98 -9.43 -19.09
C LEU A 62 15.86 -10.35 -19.55
N LEU A 63 15.68 -10.49 -20.87
CA LEU A 63 14.70 -11.41 -21.44
C LEU A 63 15.04 -12.87 -21.10
N HIS A 64 16.32 -13.22 -21.03
CA HIS A 64 16.77 -14.54 -20.60
C HIS A 64 16.44 -14.83 -19.13
N VAL A 65 16.62 -13.84 -18.24
CA VAL A 65 16.20 -13.93 -16.83
C VAL A 65 14.70 -14.23 -16.73
N VAL A 66 13.87 -13.52 -17.50
CA VAL A 66 12.42 -13.77 -17.57
C VAL A 66 12.14 -15.17 -18.09
N GLN A 67 12.85 -15.63 -19.13
CA GLN A 67 12.68 -16.96 -19.71
C GLN A 67 12.99 -18.09 -18.72
N ILE A 68 14.00 -17.93 -17.85
CA ILE A 68 14.33 -18.90 -16.80
C ILE A 68 13.16 -19.02 -15.80
N LEU A 69 12.57 -17.90 -15.41
CA LEU A 69 11.58 -17.84 -14.35
C LEU A 69 10.16 -18.15 -14.79
N ALA A 70 9.76 -17.57 -15.92
CA ALA A 70 8.40 -17.69 -16.44
C ALA A 70 8.07 -19.14 -16.83
N PRO A 71 6.80 -19.56 -16.76
CA PRO A 71 6.40 -20.82 -17.35
C PRO A 71 6.66 -20.83 -18.86
N SER A 72 7.13 -21.96 -19.41
CA SER A 72 7.52 -22.06 -20.82
C SER A 72 6.39 -21.88 -21.83
N TYR A 73 5.13 -21.93 -21.39
CA TYR A 73 3.95 -21.68 -22.21
C TYR A 73 3.58 -20.19 -22.30
N THR A 74 4.24 -19.34 -21.51
CA THR A 74 4.07 -17.88 -21.55
C THR A 74 5.04 -17.25 -22.54
N ARG A 75 4.75 -16.00 -22.90
CA ARG A 75 5.67 -15.16 -23.70
C ARG A 75 5.66 -13.74 -23.15
N VAL A 76 6.76 -13.02 -23.35
CA VAL A 76 6.81 -11.59 -23.06
C VAL A 76 5.76 -10.88 -23.93
N THR A 77 4.86 -10.15 -23.28
CA THR A 77 3.75 -9.45 -23.93
C THR A 77 3.83 -7.94 -23.77
N ASP A 78 4.51 -7.47 -22.73
CA ASP A 78 4.62 -6.05 -22.42
C ASP A 78 5.89 -5.78 -21.60
N TRP A 79 6.36 -4.54 -21.65
CA TRP A 79 7.49 -4.07 -20.85
C TRP A 79 7.47 -2.54 -20.75
N LYS A 80 8.09 -2.03 -19.69
CA LYS A 80 8.31 -0.61 -19.48
C LYS A 80 9.64 -0.37 -18.79
N ARG A 81 10.44 0.55 -19.31
CA ARG A 81 11.59 1.08 -18.57
C ARG A 81 11.07 2.00 -17.45
N LEU A 82 11.30 1.62 -16.20
CA LEU A 82 10.80 2.34 -15.04
C LEU A 82 11.69 3.54 -14.70
N ASP A 83 13.01 3.35 -14.80
CA ASP A 83 14.02 4.39 -14.59
C ASP A 83 15.30 4.04 -15.38
N GLU A 84 16.39 4.78 -15.16
CA GLU A 84 17.65 4.53 -15.87
C GLU A 84 18.23 3.12 -15.67
N ASN A 85 17.93 2.47 -14.54
CA ASN A 85 18.53 1.22 -14.10
C ASN A 85 17.51 0.08 -13.95
N LYS A 86 16.23 0.26 -14.33
CA LYS A 86 15.17 -0.71 -14.02
C LYS A 86 14.12 -0.87 -15.11
N TYR A 87 13.69 -2.11 -15.28
CA TYR A 87 12.62 -2.53 -16.17
C TYR A 87 11.51 -3.25 -15.41
N TRP A 88 10.28 -2.99 -15.83
CA TRP A 88 9.14 -3.85 -15.59
C TRP A 88 8.88 -4.67 -16.86
N ILE A 89 8.82 -5.99 -16.76
CA ILE A 89 8.61 -6.91 -17.89
C ILE A 89 7.49 -7.87 -17.53
N ARG A 90 6.53 -8.07 -18.45
CA ARG A 90 5.41 -8.99 -18.29
C ARG A 90 5.52 -10.17 -19.23
N SER A 91 5.40 -11.38 -18.68
CA SER A 91 5.16 -12.60 -19.43
C SER A 91 3.75 -13.13 -19.17
N SER A 92 2.97 -13.36 -20.24
CA SER A 92 1.55 -13.76 -20.11
C SER A 92 1.18 -14.98 -20.94
N ALA A 93 0.14 -15.67 -20.50
CA ALA A 93 -0.61 -16.66 -21.27
C ALA A 93 -2.10 -16.65 -20.86
N GLY A 94 -2.98 -16.26 -21.78
CA GLY A 94 -4.40 -16.15 -21.47
C GLY A 94 -4.65 -15.12 -20.36
N PHE A 95 -5.17 -15.59 -19.21
CA PHE A 95 -5.45 -14.75 -18.04
C PHE A 95 -4.32 -14.70 -17.02
N GLU A 96 -3.25 -15.47 -17.22
CA GLU A 96 -2.08 -15.49 -16.34
C GLU A 96 -1.07 -14.42 -16.76
N ASN A 97 -0.64 -13.60 -15.81
CA ASN A 97 0.42 -12.61 -15.99
C ASN A 97 1.48 -12.79 -14.89
N TYR A 98 2.73 -12.85 -15.32
CA TYR A 98 3.93 -12.87 -14.49
C TYR A 98 4.69 -11.58 -14.74
N ASP A 99 4.74 -10.74 -13.71
CA ASP A 99 5.31 -9.42 -13.76
C ASP A 99 6.66 -9.43 -13.02
N TYR A 100 7.71 -8.96 -13.69
CA TYR A 100 9.06 -8.93 -13.20
C TYR A 100 9.55 -7.49 -13.14
N THR A 101 10.09 -7.10 -12.00
CA THR A 101 10.86 -5.86 -11.86
C THR A 101 12.32 -6.22 -11.74
N ILE A 102 13.13 -5.83 -12.73
CA ILE A 102 14.52 -6.28 -12.90
C ILE A 102 15.40 -5.06 -13.15
N TYR A 103 16.55 -5.01 -12.49
CA TYR A 103 17.60 -4.02 -12.72
C TYR A 103 18.33 -4.30 -14.04
N THR A 104 18.98 -3.29 -14.61
CA THR A 104 19.71 -3.40 -15.89
C THR A 104 20.92 -4.34 -15.83
N ASP A 105 21.36 -4.72 -14.63
CA ASP A 105 22.41 -5.73 -14.40
C ASP A 105 21.86 -7.17 -14.31
N GLY A 106 20.54 -7.35 -14.42
CA GLY A 106 19.86 -8.65 -14.32
C GLY A 106 19.37 -8.98 -12.91
N THR A 107 19.65 -8.15 -11.89
CA THR A 107 19.20 -8.39 -10.52
C THR A 107 17.69 -8.23 -10.42
N ILE A 108 17.01 -9.17 -9.76
CA ILE A 108 15.55 -9.14 -9.59
C ILE A 108 15.18 -8.37 -8.32
N GLU A 109 14.28 -7.41 -8.47
CA GLU A 109 13.67 -6.70 -7.34
C GLU A 109 12.38 -7.37 -6.88
N ASP A 110 11.51 -7.73 -7.83
CA ASP A 110 10.16 -8.20 -7.55
C ASP A 110 9.68 -9.18 -8.61
N ILE A 111 8.98 -10.21 -8.18
CA ILE A 111 8.18 -11.11 -9.02
C ILE A 111 6.77 -11.09 -8.47
N CYS A 112 5.80 -10.77 -9.32
CA CYS A 112 4.39 -10.76 -9.00
C CYS A 112 3.63 -11.66 -9.97
N TYR A 113 2.58 -12.31 -9.48
CA TYR A 113 1.65 -13.04 -10.32
C TYR A 113 0.24 -12.49 -10.20
N SER A 114 -0.48 -12.50 -11.31
CA SER A 114 -1.91 -12.25 -11.34
C SER A 114 -2.63 -13.20 -12.28
N ASN A 115 -3.87 -13.52 -11.91
CA ASN A 115 -4.81 -14.18 -12.80
C ASN A 115 -6.10 -13.36 -12.88
N ASP A 116 -6.42 -12.88 -14.08
CA ASP A 116 -7.56 -11.98 -14.27
C ASP A 116 -8.91 -12.69 -14.23
N SER A 117 -8.96 -13.99 -14.57
CA SER A 117 -10.18 -14.79 -14.51
C SER A 117 -10.59 -15.10 -13.07
N THR A 118 -9.63 -15.49 -12.22
CA THR A 118 -9.89 -15.82 -10.82
C THR A 118 -9.77 -14.62 -9.87
N ARG A 119 -9.32 -13.46 -10.38
CA ARG A 119 -8.93 -12.27 -9.60
C ARG A 119 -7.88 -12.55 -8.54
N THR A 120 -7.06 -13.60 -8.74
CA THR A 120 -5.94 -13.92 -7.85
C THR A 120 -4.82 -12.91 -8.08
N ARG A 121 -4.19 -12.48 -6.99
CA ARG A 121 -3.00 -11.63 -6.98
C ARG A 121 -2.02 -12.21 -5.96
N GLU A 122 -0.80 -12.46 -6.38
CA GLU A 122 0.27 -12.97 -5.54
C GLU A 122 1.43 -11.97 -5.56
N LYS A 123 1.52 -11.20 -4.48
CA LYS A 123 2.60 -10.24 -4.22
C LYS A 123 3.24 -10.57 -2.88
N ALA A 124 4.54 -10.82 -2.85
CA ALA A 124 5.27 -11.34 -1.68
C ALA A 124 4.95 -10.58 -0.38
N TYR A 125 4.83 -9.26 -0.45
CA TYR A 125 4.57 -8.39 0.70
C TYR A 125 3.12 -8.44 1.27
N TYR A 126 2.21 -9.17 0.63
CA TYR A 126 0.82 -9.38 1.07
C TYR A 126 0.43 -10.86 1.19
N LEU A 127 1.32 -11.81 0.88
CA LEU A 127 0.89 -13.20 0.70
C LEU A 127 0.83 -14.00 1.98
N LEU A 128 1.80 -13.78 2.86
CA LEU A 128 2.10 -14.66 3.97
C LEU A 128 1.08 -14.51 5.08
N ILE A 129 0.41 -15.61 5.44
CA ILE A 129 -0.53 -15.66 6.56
C ILE A 129 0.27 -15.77 7.87
N LYS A 130 -0.12 -14.97 8.86
CA LYS A 130 0.46 -14.94 10.20
C LYS A 130 0.50 -16.32 10.83
N ASP A 131 1.60 -16.60 11.54
CA ASP A 131 1.85 -17.86 12.26
C ASP A 131 1.78 -19.13 11.41
N SER A 132 1.88 -19.01 10.07
CA SER A 132 1.79 -20.16 9.16
C SER A 132 3.12 -20.78 8.77
N LYS A 133 4.25 -20.15 9.14
CA LYS A 133 5.59 -20.64 8.82
C LYS A 133 5.90 -21.94 9.57
N LYS A 134 6.09 -23.02 8.83
CA LYS A 134 6.60 -24.30 9.34
C LYS A 134 7.95 -24.60 8.69
N SER A 135 9.03 -24.66 9.47
CA SER A 135 10.35 -24.98 8.94
C SER A 135 10.36 -26.38 8.32
N ILE A 136 11.07 -26.53 7.20
CA ILE A 136 11.19 -27.79 6.43
C ILE A 136 12.64 -27.97 5.98
N SER A 137 13.02 -29.20 5.60
CA SER A 137 14.31 -29.44 4.92
C SER A 137 14.30 -28.82 3.53
N ILE A 138 15.48 -28.43 3.03
CA ILE A 138 15.65 -27.97 1.65
C ILE A 138 15.25 -29.06 0.63
N ASP A 139 15.42 -30.33 0.98
CA ASP A 139 15.06 -31.47 0.14
C ASP A 139 13.55 -31.61 -0.10
N GLU A 140 12.73 -30.95 0.73
CA GLU A 140 11.27 -30.90 0.56
C GLU A 140 10.85 -29.85 -0.48
N VAL A 141 11.72 -28.89 -0.81
CA VAL A 141 11.43 -27.84 -1.80
C VAL A 141 11.51 -28.44 -3.21
N PRO A 142 10.57 -28.11 -4.12
CA PRO A 142 10.63 -28.59 -5.51
C PRO A 142 11.97 -28.28 -6.20
N GLN A 143 12.69 -29.34 -6.60
CA GLN A 143 14.03 -29.24 -7.21
C GLN A 143 14.08 -28.28 -8.40
N LYS A 144 13.05 -28.30 -9.26
CA LYS A 144 12.91 -27.39 -10.41
C LYS A 144 12.99 -25.91 -10.03
N ALA A 145 12.46 -25.54 -8.85
CA ALA A 145 12.53 -24.16 -8.37
C ALA A 145 13.93 -23.82 -7.87
N LEU A 146 14.58 -24.75 -7.14
CA LEU A 146 15.94 -24.58 -6.65
C LEU A 146 16.94 -24.42 -7.79
N GLU A 147 16.80 -25.19 -8.87
CA GLU A 147 17.62 -25.06 -10.08
C GLU A 147 17.50 -23.67 -10.70
N LYS A 148 16.28 -23.13 -10.82
CA LYS A 148 16.07 -21.76 -11.31
C LYS A 148 16.69 -20.71 -10.39
N ILE A 149 16.51 -20.85 -9.07
CA ILE A 149 17.08 -19.91 -8.09
C ILE A 149 18.61 -19.94 -8.15
N ARG A 150 19.22 -21.13 -8.30
CA ARG A 150 20.68 -21.28 -8.41
C ARG A 150 21.26 -20.61 -9.64
N VAL A 151 20.53 -20.56 -10.76
CA VAL A 151 20.97 -19.81 -11.95
C VAL A 151 21.05 -18.30 -11.65
N LEU A 152 20.10 -17.78 -10.86
CA LEU A 152 20.05 -16.36 -10.49
C LEU A 152 21.00 -16.00 -9.34
N PHE A 153 21.29 -16.96 -8.47
CA PHE A 153 22.11 -16.81 -7.28
C PHE A 153 23.17 -17.93 -7.22
N PRO A 154 24.14 -17.96 -8.15
CA PRO A 154 25.08 -19.08 -8.28
C PRO A 154 25.99 -19.25 -7.06
N ASP A 155 26.28 -18.14 -6.36
CA ASP A 155 27.19 -18.09 -5.22
C ASP A 155 26.47 -18.04 -3.86
N SER A 156 25.14 -18.19 -3.84
CA SER A 156 24.35 -18.13 -2.59
C SER A 156 23.53 -19.39 -2.38
N GLU A 157 23.62 -19.95 -1.19
CA GLU A 157 22.81 -21.08 -0.76
C GLU A 157 21.54 -20.60 -0.03
N PRO A 158 20.45 -21.41 -0.05
CA PRO A 158 19.28 -21.15 0.76
C PRO A 158 19.61 -21.09 2.26
N THR A 159 19.20 -19.99 2.90
CA THR A 159 19.42 -19.79 4.34
C THR A 159 18.23 -20.24 5.18
N HIS A 160 17.03 -20.14 4.61
CA HIS A 160 15.79 -20.53 5.29
C HIS A 160 14.79 -21.13 4.33
N THR A 161 14.07 -22.13 4.83
CA THR A 161 13.04 -22.86 4.08
C THR A 161 11.83 -23.14 4.98
N TRP A 162 10.66 -22.72 4.50
CA TRP A 162 9.39 -22.97 5.18
C TRP A 162 8.34 -23.50 4.22
N LEU A 163 7.42 -24.30 4.76
CA LEU A 163 6.09 -24.43 4.19
C LEU A 163 5.20 -23.36 4.83
N VAL A 164 4.54 -22.54 4.01
CA VAL A 164 3.69 -21.43 4.47
C VAL A 164 2.29 -21.52 3.89
N SER A 165 1.33 -20.91 4.57
CA SER A 165 -0.01 -20.68 4.02
C SER A 165 -0.09 -19.28 3.44
N THR A 166 -0.68 -19.15 2.24
CA THR A 166 -0.98 -17.87 1.60
C THR A 166 -2.45 -17.79 1.22
N PHE A 167 -2.92 -16.59 0.85
CA PHE A 167 -4.27 -16.41 0.31
C PHE A 167 -4.53 -17.19 -1.00
N ALA A 168 -3.48 -17.62 -1.70
CA ALA A 168 -3.55 -18.43 -2.93
C ALA A 168 -3.19 -19.91 -2.70
N GLY A 169 -3.16 -20.36 -1.45
CA GLY A 169 -2.84 -21.74 -1.05
C GLY A 169 -1.43 -21.90 -0.46
N LYS A 170 -1.02 -23.15 -0.24
CA LYS A 170 0.30 -23.45 0.34
C LYS A 170 1.43 -23.08 -0.62
N ARG A 171 2.52 -22.54 -0.08
CA ARG A 171 3.75 -22.24 -0.83
C ARG A 171 4.95 -22.77 -0.05
N TYR A 172 5.98 -23.17 -0.77
CA TYR A 172 7.33 -23.27 -0.23
C TYR A 172 7.93 -21.87 -0.26
N LEU A 173 8.40 -21.38 0.88
CA LEU A 173 9.06 -20.10 1.03
C LEU A 173 10.55 -20.34 1.23
N VAL A 174 11.37 -19.83 0.32
CA VAL A 174 12.83 -20.02 0.33
C VAL A 174 13.52 -18.67 0.36
N VAL A 175 14.46 -18.48 1.27
CA VAL A 175 15.29 -17.26 1.34
C VAL A 175 16.68 -17.56 0.82
N VAL A 176 17.10 -16.82 -0.22
CA VAL A 176 18.44 -16.90 -0.81
C VAL A 176 18.97 -15.48 -0.99
N GLY A 177 20.18 -15.21 -0.50
CA GLY A 177 20.69 -13.84 -0.40
C GLY A 177 19.71 -12.96 0.39
N GLU A 178 19.29 -11.85 -0.19
CA GLU A 178 18.31 -10.92 0.40
C GLU A 178 16.89 -11.11 -0.15
N MET A 179 16.63 -12.16 -0.92
CA MET A 179 15.34 -12.40 -1.59
C MET A 179 14.60 -13.58 -0.95
N ALA A 180 13.27 -13.44 -0.82
CA ALA A 180 12.38 -14.54 -0.47
C ALA A 180 11.51 -14.94 -1.66
N PHE A 181 11.46 -16.24 -1.98
CA PHE A 181 10.74 -16.81 -3.11
C PHE A 181 9.56 -17.67 -2.64
N TYR A 182 8.37 -17.38 -3.17
CA TYR A 182 7.13 -18.13 -2.94
C TYR A 182 6.90 -19.10 -4.10
N ILE A 183 7.01 -20.39 -3.81
CA ILE A 183 7.07 -21.47 -4.79
C ILE A 183 5.84 -22.37 -4.64
N ARG A 184 5.21 -22.71 -5.75
CA ARG A 184 4.11 -23.69 -5.81
C ARG A 184 4.62 -25.13 -5.68
N PRO A 185 3.75 -26.08 -5.32
CA PRO A 185 4.12 -27.51 -5.29
C PRO A 185 4.66 -28.09 -6.60
N ASP A 186 4.32 -27.50 -7.74
CA ASP A 186 4.85 -27.88 -9.07
C ASP A 186 6.20 -27.22 -9.41
N GLY A 187 6.77 -26.44 -8.49
CA GLY A 187 8.06 -25.75 -8.64
C GLY A 187 7.99 -24.42 -9.38
N GLN A 188 6.80 -23.90 -9.71
CA GLN A 188 6.71 -22.54 -10.25
C GLN A 188 6.95 -21.49 -9.16
N ILE A 189 7.86 -20.55 -9.41
CA ILE A 189 8.04 -19.36 -8.59
C ILE A 189 6.91 -18.39 -8.93
N GLN A 190 6.05 -18.12 -7.95
CA GLN A 190 4.82 -17.34 -8.15
C GLN A 190 4.98 -15.89 -7.71
N SER A 191 5.83 -15.65 -6.71
CA SER A 191 6.21 -14.32 -6.29
C SER A 191 7.57 -14.34 -5.59
N ALA A 192 8.29 -13.22 -5.60
CA ALA A 192 9.53 -13.04 -4.88
C ALA A 192 9.79 -11.56 -4.64
N ARG A 193 10.44 -11.22 -3.53
CA ARG A 193 10.83 -9.84 -3.21
C ARG A 193 11.93 -9.83 -2.15
N SER A 194 12.61 -8.69 -2.01
CA SER A 194 13.57 -8.47 -0.92
C SER A 194 12.93 -8.65 0.46
N ILE A 195 13.63 -9.32 1.37
CA ILE A 195 13.22 -9.50 2.77
C ILE A 195 13.11 -8.17 3.52
N TYR A 196 13.86 -7.15 3.09
CA TYR A 196 13.79 -5.80 3.64
C TYR A 196 12.61 -4.97 3.09
N SER A 197 11.96 -5.48 2.05
CA SER A 197 10.82 -4.82 1.38
C SER A 197 9.51 -5.59 1.56
N GLY A 198 9.36 -6.25 2.72
CA GLY A 198 8.11 -6.86 3.15
C GLY A 198 7.92 -8.33 2.74
N ALA A 199 8.88 -8.97 2.09
CA ALA A 199 8.69 -10.33 1.57
C ALA A 199 8.42 -11.40 2.65
N LEU A 200 8.77 -11.14 3.91
CA LEU A 200 8.53 -12.06 5.04
C LEU A 200 7.48 -11.56 6.02
N GLU A 201 6.82 -10.45 5.68
CA GLU A 201 5.87 -9.81 6.55
C GLU A 201 4.52 -10.54 6.55
N GLU A 202 3.98 -10.72 7.75
CA GLU A 202 2.81 -11.55 8.01
C GLU A 202 1.51 -10.75 8.01
N ASN A 203 0.46 -11.33 7.47
CA ASN A 203 -0.86 -10.74 7.34
C ASN A 203 -1.88 -11.59 8.11
N TYR A 204 -2.84 -10.94 8.76
CA TYR A 204 -3.92 -11.66 9.43
C TYR A 204 -4.74 -12.47 8.42
N PRO A 205 -5.17 -13.70 8.78
CA PRO A 205 -5.96 -14.54 7.88
C PRO A 205 -7.30 -13.88 7.56
N ASN A 206 -7.78 -14.02 6.32
CA ASN A 206 -9.06 -13.45 5.88
C ASN A 206 -10.25 -14.42 6.06
N THR A 207 -9.99 -15.65 6.49
CA THR A 207 -10.94 -16.71 6.81
C THR A 207 -10.73 -17.19 8.26
N GLY A 208 -11.73 -17.86 8.83
CA GLY A 208 -11.73 -18.30 10.25
C GLY A 208 -12.73 -17.53 11.11
N ASP A 209 -12.60 -17.65 12.44
CA ASP A 209 -13.43 -16.88 13.37
C ASP A 209 -12.96 -15.42 13.41
N GLU A 210 -13.79 -14.55 12.83
CA GLU A 210 -13.49 -13.13 12.75
C GLU A 210 -13.35 -12.46 14.12
N LYS A 211 -14.07 -12.91 15.16
CA LYS A 211 -13.96 -12.33 16.51
C LYS A 211 -12.61 -12.65 17.13
N GLU A 212 -12.13 -13.87 16.96
CA GLU A 212 -10.80 -14.28 17.45
C GLU A 212 -9.69 -13.50 16.74
N ILE A 213 -9.77 -13.35 15.42
CA ILE A 213 -8.81 -12.57 14.64
C ILE A 213 -8.78 -11.12 15.09
N ILE A 214 -9.96 -10.49 15.25
CA ILE A 214 -10.04 -9.11 15.76
C ILE A 214 -9.45 -9.02 17.17
N ALA A 215 -9.74 -9.97 18.06
CA ALA A 215 -9.17 -9.98 19.40
C ALA A 215 -7.64 -10.08 19.39
N GLN A 216 -7.06 -10.87 18.47
CA GLN A 216 -5.62 -10.96 18.27
C GLN A 216 -5.02 -9.63 17.77
N ILE A 217 -5.64 -9.01 16.78
CA ILE A 217 -5.23 -7.68 16.26
C ILE A 217 -5.21 -6.67 17.41
N MET A 218 -6.29 -6.58 18.19
CA MET A 218 -6.38 -5.63 19.29
C MET A 218 -5.39 -5.92 20.42
N ALA A 219 -5.11 -7.19 20.71
CA ALA A 219 -4.10 -7.57 21.70
C ALA A 219 -2.69 -7.16 21.27
N GLU A 220 -2.38 -7.31 19.98
CA GLU A 220 -1.11 -6.87 19.40
C GLU A 220 -1.02 -5.34 19.36
N ALA A 221 -2.10 -4.65 19.00
CA ALA A 221 -2.21 -3.20 19.04
C ALA A 221 -1.92 -2.66 20.44
N LYS A 222 -2.53 -3.24 21.47
CA LYS A 222 -2.28 -2.88 22.87
C LYS A 222 -0.83 -3.13 23.31
N LYS A 223 -0.18 -4.16 22.77
CA LYS A 223 1.21 -4.47 23.08
C LYS A 223 2.20 -3.50 22.43
N LEU A 224 1.96 -3.13 21.17
CA LEU A 224 2.91 -2.35 20.36
C LEU A 224 2.64 -0.84 20.36
N LEU A 225 1.41 -0.42 20.65
CA LEU A 225 0.97 0.98 20.69
C LEU A 225 0.37 1.27 22.08
N PRO A 226 1.21 1.52 23.10
CA PRO A 226 0.75 1.73 24.47
C PRO A 226 -0.09 3.01 24.60
N ASP A 227 -0.80 3.14 25.72
CA ASP A 227 -1.74 4.25 25.96
C ASP A 227 -1.08 5.63 25.79
N GLU A 228 0.18 5.83 26.18
CA GLU A 228 0.91 7.09 25.97
C GLU A 228 1.02 7.47 24.48
N VAL A 229 1.32 6.48 23.63
CA VAL A 229 1.39 6.67 22.17
C VAL A 229 -0.01 6.97 21.64
N ARG A 230 -1.02 6.18 22.06
CA ARG A 230 -2.40 6.41 21.63
C ARG A 230 -2.91 7.80 22.05
N ASP A 231 -2.69 8.20 23.28
CA ASP A 231 -3.11 9.50 23.80
C ASP A 231 -2.41 10.64 23.06
N ARG A 232 -1.14 10.46 22.69
CA ARG A 232 -0.44 11.41 21.84
C ARG A 232 -1.09 11.55 20.47
N PHE A 233 -1.40 10.45 19.78
CA PHE A 233 -1.86 10.51 18.39
C PHE A 233 -3.38 10.57 18.21
N ASN A 234 -4.16 10.35 19.27
CA ASN A 234 -5.61 10.43 19.23
C ASN A 234 -6.06 11.78 18.66
N ILE A 235 -6.96 11.75 17.67
CA ILE A 235 -7.41 12.93 16.95
C ILE A 235 -8.08 13.95 17.87
N ASP A 236 -8.88 13.50 18.85
CA ASP A 236 -9.54 14.40 19.79
C ASP A 236 -8.50 15.14 20.66
N ASN A 237 -7.41 14.46 21.04
CA ASN A 237 -6.30 15.07 21.79
C ASN A 237 -5.48 16.03 20.92
N GLN A 238 -5.22 15.69 19.65
CA GLN A 238 -4.58 16.60 18.69
C GLN A 238 -5.41 17.87 18.46
N ILE A 239 -6.74 17.72 18.33
CA ILE A 239 -7.67 18.85 18.20
C ILE A 239 -7.68 19.70 19.49
N ALA A 240 -7.67 19.08 20.66
CA ALA A 240 -7.59 19.80 21.93
C ALA A 240 -6.29 20.61 22.05
N ARG A 241 -5.16 20.01 21.65
CA ARG A 241 -3.85 20.67 21.57
C ARG A 241 -3.82 21.84 20.60
N LEU A 242 -4.52 21.73 19.48
CA LEU A 242 -4.66 22.83 18.52
C LEU A 242 -5.51 23.97 19.08
N LYS A 243 -6.62 23.65 19.76
CA LYS A 243 -7.52 24.63 20.38
C LYS A 243 -6.86 25.45 21.48
N SER A 244 -5.92 24.87 22.24
CA SER A 244 -5.16 25.60 23.26
C SER A 244 -4.22 26.67 22.68
N HIS A 245 -3.98 26.64 21.36
CA HIS A 245 -3.21 27.63 20.60
C HIS A 245 -4.06 28.28 19.50
N SER A 246 -5.37 28.40 19.74
CA SER A 246 -6.28 29.05 18.80
C SER A 246 -5.91 30.52 18.59
N ILE A 247 -6.12 30.99 17.37
CA ILE A 247 -5.84 32.35 16.95
C ILE A 247 -7.15 33.13 16.82
N SER A 248 -7.07 34.45 16.93
CA SER A 248 -8.22 35.31 16.69
C SER A 248 -8.73 35.16 15.24
N PRO A 249 -10.04 35.33 15.01
CA PRO A 249 -10.62 35.47 13.69
C PRO A 249 -9.77 36.31 12.73
N ASN A 250 -9.60 35.86 11.49
CA ASN A 250 -8.83 36.52 10.42
C ASN A 250 -7.32 36.68 10.66
N THR A 251 -6.76 36.11 11.72
CA THR A 251 -5.30 36.05 11.90
C THR A 251 -4.68 35.15 10.82
N PRO A 252 -3.69 35.60 10.03
CA PRO A 252 -3.01 34.75 9.07
C PRO A 252 -2.26 33.62 9.76
N PHE A 253 -2.34 32.41 9.21
CA PHE A 253 -1.60 31.24 9.68
C PHE A 253 -1.10 30.41 8.50
N ARG A 254 -0.24 29.44 8.79
CA ARG A 254 0.26 28.46 7.83
C ARG A 254 0.02 27.06 8.36
N PHE A 255 -0.23 26.13 7.47
CA PHE A 255 -0.31 24.71 7.77
C PHE A 255 0.32 23.93 6.62
N VAL A 256 0.67 22.67 6.86
CA VAL A 256 1.20 21.78 5.84
C VAL A 256 0.15 20.75 5.48
N VAL A 257 0.02 20.44 4.19
CA VAL A 257 -0.72 19.28 3.70
C VAL A 257 0.28 18.35 3.02
N MET A 258 0.21 17.07 3.35
CA MET A 258 1.04 16.02 2.75
C MET A 258 0.27 14.69 2.70
N GLY A 259 0.83 13.66 2.08
CA GLY A 259 0.21 12.35 1.90
C GLY A 259 1.26 11.27 1.63
N ASP A 260 0.85 10.00 1.57
CA ASP A 260 1.62 8.89 1.01
C ASP A 260 3.00 8.70 1.65
N SER A 261 3.05 8.88 2.97
CA SER A 261 4.30 8.84 3.75
C SER A 261 4.83 7.43 3.99
N ARG A 262 4.26 6.37 3.40
CA ARG A 262 4.47 4.96 3.76
C ARG A 262 5.69 4.23 3.18
N SER A 263 6.47 4.87 2.32
CA SER A 263 7.39 4.12 1.44
C SER A 263 8.86 4.07 1.88
N ASN A 264 9.36 5.02 2.67
CA ASN A 264 10.79 5.11 2.98
C ASN A 264 11.02 5.75 4.36
N PRO A 265 11.59 5.01 5.34
CA PRO A 265 11.76 5.51 6.71
C PRO A 265 12.67 6.74 6.81
N GLU A 266 13.73 6.78 5.99
CA GLU A 266 14.69 7.89 6.02
C GLU A 266 14.12 9.14 5.35
N PHE A 267 13.37 8.96 4.26
CA PHE A 267 12.64 10.06 3.63
C PHE A 267 11.55 10.58 4.56
N TRP A 268 10.82 9.70 5.25
CA TRP A 268 9.80 10.08 6.23
C TRP A 268 10.37 10.99 7.33
N LYS A 269 11.51 10.61 7.92
CA LYS A 269 12.25 11.46 8.89
C LYS A 269 12.71 12.78 8.26
N ALA A 270 13.18 12.77 7.02
CA ALA A 270 13.64 13.97 6.33
C ALA A 270 12.50 14.97 6.09
N VAL A 271 11.31 14.50 5.69
CA VAL A 271 10.11 15.31 5.52
C VAL A 271 9.72 16.00 6.83
N LEU A 272 9.66 15.27 7.94
CA LEU A 272 9.34 15.86 9.25
C LEU A 272 10.35 16.93 9.68
N ARG A 273 11.65 16.67 9.48
CA ARG A 273 12.70 17.68 9.74
C ARG A 273 12.51 18.94 8.89
N HIS A 274 12.16 18.78 7.63
CA HIS A 274 11.89 19.91 6.74
C HIS A 274 10.68 20.71 7.24
N ILE A 275 9.58 20.06 7.58
CA ILE A 275 8.37 20.71 8.12
C ILE A 275 8.70 21.50 9.40
N ALA A 276 9.46 20.91 10.33
CA ALA A 276 9.86 21.57 11.57
C ALA A 276 10.74 22.82 11.35
N ALA A 277 11.47 22.87 10.23
CA ALA A 277 12.34 23.99 9.85
C ALA A 277 11.60 25.15 9.16
N ILE A 278 10.37 24.98 8.68
CA ILE A 278 9.61 26.02 7.97
C ILE A 278 9.40 27.26 8.85
N ARG A 279 9.57 28.46 8.26
CA ARG A 279 9.36 29.75 8.94
C ARG A 279 8.53 30.74 8.11
N PRO A 280 7.60 31.50 8.74
CA PRO A 280 6.89 31.23 9.99
C PRO A 280 6.45 29.77 10.17
N ARG A 281 6.49 29.31 11.42
CA ARG A 281 6.23 27.93 11.80
C ARG A 281 4.78 27.53 11.47
N PRO A 282 4.53 26.34 10.89
CA PRO A 282 3.17 25.85 10.67
C PRO A 282 2.41 25.66 12.00
N ALA A 283 1.13 26.01 12.00
CA ALA A 283 0.22 25.80 13.13
C ALA A 283 -0.11 24.31 13.33
N PHE A 284 -0.23 23.56 12.24
CA PHE A 284 -0.51 22.12 12.22
C PHE A 284 -0.10 21.51 10.87
N VAL A 285 -0.10 20.18 10.82
CA VAL A 285 0.07 19.35 9.62
C VAL A 285 -1.18 18.51 9.42
N ILE A 286 -1.63 18.38 8.17
CA ILE A 286 -2.65 17.40 7.75
C ILE A 286 -1.96 16.40 6.82
N ASN A 287 -1.96 15.13 7.20
CA ASN A 287 -1.59 14.02 6.32
C ASN A 287 -2.85 13.41 5.71
N SER A 288 -2.96 13.38 4.38
CA SER A 288 -4.15 12.93 3.64
C SER A 288 -4.28 11.40 3.54
N GLY A 289 -3.48 10.64 4.29
CA GLY A 289 -3.55 9.19 4.38
C GLY A 289 -2.38 8.49 3.70
N ASP A 290 -2.49 7.16 3.62
CA ASP A 290 -1.43 6.26 3.18
C ASP A 290 -0.18 6.41 4.07
N LEU A 291 -0.43 6.31 5.38
CA LEU A 291 0.52 6.49 6.46
C LEU A 291 1.50 5.31 6.54
N VAL A 292 0.97 4.09 6.36
CA VAL A 292 1.71 2.82 6.42
C VAL A 292 1.42 1.95 5.19
N PRO A 293 2.29 0.99 4.84
CA PRO A 293 2.13 0.19 3.63
C PRO A 293 0.86 -0.67 3.58
N ARG A 294 0.37 -1.19 4.71
CA ARG A 294 -0.65 -2.25 4.73
C ARG A 294 -1.66 -2.12 5.87
N GLY A 295 -1.52 -1.11 6.71
CA GLY A 295 -2.44 -0.87 7.82
C GLY A 295 -2.25 -1.85 8.96
N LEU A 296 -1.05 -2.47 9.07
CA LEU A 296 -0.75 -3.43 10.14
C LEU A 296 -0.24 -2.69 11.38
N VAL A 297 -0.59 -3.20 12.56
CA VAL A 297 -0.16 -2.64 13.86
C VAL A 297 1.36 -2.39 13.90
N LYS A 298 2.14 -3.39 13.47
CA LYS A 298 3.60 -3.35 13.46
C LYS A 298 4.14 -2.19 12.63
N GLU A 299 3.51 -1.88 11.49
CA GLU A 299 3.93 -0.77 10.64
C GLU A 299 3.66 0.57 11.31
N PHE A 300 2.51 0.73 11.99
CA PHE A 300 2.28 1.95 12.76
C PHE A 300 3.33 2.11 13.87
N ALA A 301 3.63 1.03 14.60
CA ALA A 301 4.55 1.06 15.74
C ALA A 301 6.03 1.24 15.35
N GLU A 302 6.49 0.60 14.28
CA GLU A 302 7.90 0.57 13.89
C GLU A 302 8.27 1.61 12.84
N TYR A 303 7.31 2.02 11.99
CA TYR A 303 7.55 2.94 10.89
C TYR A 303 6.97 4.34 11.15
N PHE A 304 5.66 4.43 11.39
CA PHE A 304 4.97 5.72 11.37
C PHE A 304 5.22 6.54 12.64
N VAL A 305 5.03 5.91 13.81
CA VAL A 305 5.09 6.56 15.12
C VAL A 305 6.48 7.07 15.50
N PRO A 306 7.58 6.29 15.35
CA PRO A 306 8.86 6.68 15.96
C PRO A 306 9.38 8.06 15.51
N PRO A 307 9.36 8.43 14.21
CA PRO A 307 9.79 9.76 13.78
C PRO A 307 8.92 10.92 14.30
N LEU A 308 7.67 10.66 14.68
CA LEU A 308 6.73 11.66 15.19
C LEU A 308 6.83 11.87 16.71
N MET A 309 7.55 11.02 17.44
CA MET A 309 7.68 11.12 18.91
C MET A 309 8.43 12.39 19.36
N ASP A 310 9.31 12.92 18.52
CA ASP A 310 9.99 14.20 18.76
C ASP A 310 9.37 15.36 17.96
N PHE A 311 8.32 15.09 17.18
CA PHE A 311 7.65 16.08 16.36
C PHE A 311 6.59 16.84 17.17
N ASP A 312 6.77 18.16 17.28
CA ASP A 312 6.04 19.01 18.20
C ASP A 312 4.98 19.91 17.52
N ILE A 313 4.80 19.85 16.21
CA ILE A 313 3.66 20.48 15.53
C ILE A 313 2.45 19.52 15.61
N PRO A 314 1.24 19.98 15.94
CA PRO A 314 0.03 19.15 15.87
C PRO A 314 -0.08 18.44 14.51
N TYR A 315 -0.27 17.12 14.54
CA TYR A 315 -0.24 16.26 13.37
C TYR A 315 -1.58 15.53 13.24
N LEU A 316 -2.37 15.92 12.25
CA LEU A 316 -3.70 15.42 11.99
C LEU A 316 -3.64 14.51 10.76
N VAL A 317 -4.44 13.44 10.76
CA VAL A 317 -4.40 12.42 9.71
C VAL A 317 -5.79 12.17 9.14
N ALA A 318 -5.85 11.91 7.84
CA ALA A 318 -6.94 11.20 7.19
C ALA A 318 -6.51 9.74 6.96
N ILE A 319 -7.49 8.86 6.74
CA ILE A 319 -7.23 7.47 6.39
C ILE A 319 -7.01 7.33 4.89
N GLY A 320 -5.98 6.60 4.48
CA GLY A 320 -5.75 6.18 3.08
C GLY A 320 -6.08 4.70 2.86
N ASN A 321 -6.17 4.28 1.60
CA ASN A 321 -6.55 2.90 1.27
C ASN A 321 -5.51 1.87 1.75
N HIS A 322 -4.27 2.29 1.98
CA HIS A 322 -3.24 1.43 2.57
C HIS A 322 -3.36 1.29 4.09
N ASP A 323 -4.06 2.20 4.77
CA ASP A 323 -4.18 2.22 6.23
C ASP A 323 -5.34 1.35 6.74
N CYS A 324 -6.21 0.87 5.86
CA CYS A 324 -7.47 0.22 6.22
C CYS A 324 -7.32 -1.17 6.89
N GLY A 325 -6.11 -1.74 6.89
CA GLY A 325 -5.77 -2.96 7.64
C GLY A 325 -6.70 -4.15 7.37
N TYR A 326 -7.02 -4.90 8.43
CA TYR A 326 -7.81 -6.13 8.32
C TYR A 326 -9.18 -5.93 7.64
N LYS A 327 -9.36 -6.53 6.45
CA LYS A 327 -10.58 -6.47 5.61
C LYS A 327 -11.08 -5.06 5.32
N GLY A 328 -10.23 -4.05 5.46
CA GLY A 328 -10.60 -2.65 5.30
C GLY A 328 -11.36 -2.05 6.48
N LYS A 329 -11.37 -2.70 7.66
CA LYS A 329 -12.12 -2.25 8.85
C LYS A 329 -11.41 -1.15 9.65
N ALA A 330 -10.17 -0.82 9.28
CA ALA A 330 -9.34 0.21 9.89
C ALA A 330 -9.15 0.03 11.41
N LEU A 331 -9.07 -1.21 11.90
CA LEU A 331 -9.04 -1.50 13.35
C LEU A 331 -7.79 -0.92 13.99
N GLU A 332 -6.65 -1.12 13.34
CA GLU A 332 -5.33 -0.67 13.76
C GLU A 332 -5.23 0.86 13.74
N TYR A 333 -5.73 1.48 12.66
CA TYR A 333 -5.81 2.93 12.51
C TYR A 333 -6.70 3.55 13.60
N ARG A 334 -7.93 3.06 13.78
CA ARG A 334 -8.87 3.55 14.81
C ARG A 334 -8.35 3.33 16.21
N TYR A 335 -7.60 2.24 16.43
CA TYR A 335 -6.96 2.01 17.72
C TYR A 335 -5.94 3.11 18.04
N LEU A 336 -5.09 3.50 17.08
CA LEU A 336 -4.06 4.52 17.29
C LEU A 336 -4.65 5.94 17.36
N PHE A 337 -5.53 6.29 16.41
CA PHE A 337 -6.01 7.66 16.22
C PHE A 337 -7.36 7.93 16.91
N GLY A 338 -8.00 6.91 17.47
CA GLY A 338 -9.32 6.99 18.10
C GLY A 338 -10.47 6.67 17.15
N GLU A 339 -11.62 6.29 17.70
CA GLU A 339 -12.80 5.89 16.91
C GLU A 339 -13.37 7.01 16.03
N ASN A 340 -13.21 8.28 16.46
CA ASN A 340 -13.66 9.45 15.71
C ASN A 340 -12.70 9.83 14.56
N SER A 341 -11.59 9.12 14.38
CA SER A 341 -10.52 9.51 13.43
C SER A 341 -10.86 9.31 11.96
N LEU A 342 -11.92 8.56 11.63
CA LEU A 342 -12.32 8.32 10.24
C LEU A 342 -12.97 9.55 9.61
N ASN A 343 -13.85 10.21 10.37
CA ASN A 343 -14.57 11.39 9.91
C ASN A 343 -14.62 12.39 11.05
N TYR A 344 -13.93 13.51 10.89
CA TYR A 344 -13.89 14.54 11.91
C TYR A 344 -13.72 15.92 11.29
N PHE A 345 -13.94 16.92 12.11
CA PHE A 345 -13.68 18.30 11.74
C PHE A 345 -13.08 19.03 12.92
N PHE A 346 -12.40 20.14 12.63
CA PHE A 346 -11.96 21.08 13.65
C PHE A 346 -11.99 22.49 13.08
N ASP A 347 -12.10 23.45 13.98
CA ASP A 347 -12.09 24.87 13.65
C ASP A 347 -10.74 25.46 14.06
N TYR A 348 -10.15 26.29 13.21
CA TYR A 348 -8.93 27.04 13.50
C TYR A 348 -9.02 28.45 12.88
N GLY A 349 -9.01 29.48 13.73
CA GLY A 349 -9.39 30.83 13.32
C GLY A 349 -10.85 30.88 12.85
N ASN A 350 -11.08 31.38 11.63
CA ASN A 350 -12.41 31.42 10.99
C ASN A 350 -12.65 30.27 9.99
N TYR A 351 -11.78 29.25 10.00
CA TYR A 351 -11.83 28.16 9.03
C TYR A 351 -12.23 26.87 9.71
N ARG A 352 -13.08 26.10 9.03
CA ARG A 352 -13.39 24.71 9.36
C ARG A 352 -12.64 23.79 8.42
N PHE A 353 -11.92 22.84 8.99
CA PHE A 353 -11.27 21.74 8.28
C PHE A 353 -12.11 20.49 8.47
N VAL A 354 -12.45 19.81 7.38
CA VAL A 354 -13.26 18.59 7.38
C VAL A 354 -12.45 17.47 6.76
N ILE A 355 -12.28 16.38 7.51
CA ILE A 355 -11.52 15.21 7.12
C ILE A 355 -12.53 14.07 6.97
N ILE A 356 -12.52 13.43 5.80
CA ILE A 356 -13.53 12.47 5.39
C ILE A 356 -12.83 11.18 4.95
N ASP A 357 -13.33 10.06 5.45
CA ASP A 357 -12.97 8.72 4.98
C ASP A 357 -13.73 8.38 3.70
N ASN A 358 -13.00 8.09 2.63
CA ASN A 358 -13.53 7.67 1.33
C ASN A 358 -13.10 6.25 0.93
N VAL A 359 -12.46 5.50 1.82
CA VAL A 359 -11.75 4.25 1.48
C VAL A 359 -12.08 3.09 2.41
N SER A 360 -12.38 3.33 3.68
CA SER A 360 -12.58 2.25 4.63
C SER A 360 -13.95 1.58 4.45
N LYS A 361 -14.04 0.36 4.99
CA LYS A 361 -15.27 -0.42 5.11
C LYS A 361 -15.76 -0.46 6.56
N ALA A 362 -15.27 0.46 7.40
CA ALA A 362 -15.79 0.60 8.75
C ALA A 362 -17.27 0.99 8.68
N GLN A 363 -18.11 0.22 9.36
CA GLN A 363 -19.54 0.51 9.55
C GLN A 363 -19.78 1.08 10.93
#